data_AF-A0A9P6QQU0-F1
#
_entry.id   AF-A0A9P6QQU0-F1
#
_cell.length_a   1.000
_cell.length_b   1.000
_cell.length_c   1.000
_cell.angle_alpha   90.00
_cell.angle_beta   90.00
_cell.angle_gamma   90.00
#
_symmetry.space_group_name_H-M   'P 1'
#
loop_
_entity.id
_entity.type
_entity.pdbx_description
1 polymer ?
#
loop_
_entity_poly.entity_id
_entity_poly.type
_entity_poly.pdbx_seq_one_letter_code
_entity_poly.pdbx_strand_id
1 'polypeptide(L)'
;MQNQQQQQQQQQQQRQQLHLLQQQQQQLQQQQQQQMQQQQQQQQQHLQLQQQQQLQLQQQQQQQLQQQQEQQQAQQQAQLSLGWRATLSNEDRLNLIKRLSDSLKALSPTIADAKIVELAKTFENVTYQRSPNQSEYLKAYTRKLQQIRFQITEQQQAAGGSPIVGSPQSQVAMASTPTLIQQSIPQGTAVTPQQQAQALHMMQQRMFQQQQQQQQQQQQ
;
A
#
# COMPACT_ATOMS: atom_id res chain seq x y z
N MET A 1 2.39 38.73 -87.57
CA MET A 1 1.71 37.74 -86.70
C MET A 1 2.63 36.61 -86.24
N GLN A 2 3.44 36.01 -87.13
CA GLN A 2 4.32 34.88 -86.76
C GLN A 2 5.29 35.16 -85.59
N ASN A 3 5.88 36.36 -85.54
CA ASN A 3 6.78 36.75 -84.43
C ASN A 3 6.06 36.86 -83.07
N GLN A 4 4.79 37.25 -83.06
CA GLN A 4 4.00 37.38 -81.82
C GLN A 4 3.66 36.02 -81.23
N GLN A 5 3.36 35.04 -82.09
CA GLN A 5 3.09 33.66 -81.66
C GLN A 5 4.35 32.99 -81.10
N GLN A 6 5.50 33.21 -81.75
CA GLN A 6 6.77 32.69 -81.25
C GLN A 6 7.17 33.30 -79.90
N GLN A 7 6.96 34.61 -79.72
CA GLN A 7 7.21 35.28 -78.44
C GLN A 7 6.28 34.76 -77.33
N GLN A 8 5.01 34.50 -77.65
CA GLN A 8 4.06 33.96 -76.68
C GLN A 8 4.45 32.53 -76.25
N GLN A 9 4.91 31.69 -77.19
CA GLN A 9 5.37 30.34 -76.89
C GLN A 9 6.61 30.35 -75.99
N GLN A 10 7.56 31.25 -76.25
CA GLN A 10 8.75 31.41 -75.41
C GLN A 10 8.40 31.88 -73.99
N GLN A 11 7.44 32.82 -73.86
CA GLN A 11 6.96 33.27 -72.55
C GLN A 11 6.25 32.13 -71.79
N GLN A 12 5.54 31.25 -72.49
CA GLN A 12 4.87 30.10 -71.88
C GLN A 12 5.90 29.09 -71.34
N GLN A 13 6.96 28.80 -72.09
CA GLN A 13 8.07 27.96 -71.61
C GLN A 13 8.76 28.57 -70.38
N GLN A 14 8.98 29.89 -70.38
CA GLN A 14 9.59 30.56 -69.23
C GLN A 14 8.73 30.45 -67.97
N ARG A 15 7.39 30.58 -68.12
CA ARG A 15 6.45 30.35 -67.01
C ARG A 15 6.47 28.92 -66.49
N GLN A 16 6.56 27.93 -67.38
CA GLN A 16 6.64 26.53 -66.97
C GLN A 16 7.94 26.24 -66.19
N GLN A 17 9.09 26.75 -66.64
CA GLN A 17 10.34 26.61 -65.89
C GLN A 17 10.26 27.26 -64.51
N LEU A 18 9.70 28.47 -64.43
CA LEU A 18 9.59 29.20 -63.16
C LEU A 18 8.64 28.50 -62.19
N HIS A 19 7.55 27.91 -62.70
CA HIS A 19 6.64 27.11 -61.89
C HIS A 19 7.30 25.82 -61.37
N LEU A 20 8.07 25.12 -62.21
CA LEU A 20 8.80 23.93 -61.80
C LEU A 20 9.85 24.25 -60.72
N LEU A 21 10.56 25.36 -60.86
CA LEU A 21 11.54 25.81 -59.86
C LEU A 21 10.86 26.17 -58.53
N GLN A 22 9.71 26.85 -58.59
CA GLN A 22 8.92 27.17 -57.40
C GLN A 22 8.43 25.89 -56.69
N GLN A 23 7.95 24.90 -57.45
CA GLN A 23 7.52 23.62 -56.90
C GLN A 23 8.69 22.87 -56.23
N GLN A 24 9.86 22.85 -56.87
CA GLN A 24 11.05 22.22 -56.30
C GLN A 24 11.47 22.91 -54.99
N GLN A 25 11.46 24.24 -54.93
CA GLN A 25 11.76 24.99 -53.72
C GLN A 25 10.78 24.66 -52.59
N GLN A 26 9.48 24.57 -52.91
CA GLN A 26 8.45 24.24 -51.92
C GLN A 26 8.63 22.81 -51.38
N GLN A 27 9.01 21.87 -52.24
CA GLN A 27 9.29 20.49 -51.85
C GLN A 27 10.52 20.40 -50.93
N LEU A 28 11.56 21.17 -51.22
CA LEU A 28 12.76 21.25 -50.37
C LEU A 28 12.44 21.82 -48.99
N GLN A 29 11.61 22.87 -48.94
CA GLN A 29 11.18 23.46 -47.68
C GLN A 29 10.35 22.49 -46.84
N GLN A 30 9.47 21.71 -47.48
CA GLN A 30 8.67 20.69 -46.79
C GLN A 30 9.54 19.55 -46.24
N GLN A 31 10.56 19.12 -47.00
CA GLN A 31 11.52 18.12 -46.56
C GLN A 31 12.34 18.61 -45.35
N GLN A 32 12.78 19.87 -45.37
CA GLN A 32 13.52 20.46 -44.24
C GLN A 32 12.64 20.53 -42.98
N GLN A 33 11.36 20.87 -43.12
CA GLN A 33 10.43 20.92 -42.00
C GLN A 33 10.19 19.52 -41.39
N GLN A 34 10.03 18.49 -42.22
CA GLN A 34 9.95 17.10 -41.73
C GLN A 34 11.22 16.66 -40.99
N GLN A 35 12.39 17.03 -41.50
CA GLN A 35 13.65 16.66 -40.85
C GLN A 35 13.79 17.30 -39.47
N MET A 36 13.39 18.58 -39.32
CA MET A 36 13.41 19.24 -38.02
C MET A 36 12.40 18.61 -37.05
N GLN A 37 11.21 18.27 -37.51
CA GLN A 37 10.18 17.63 -36.68
C GLN A 37 10.65 16.25 -36.19
N GLN A 38 11.31 15.47 -37.05
CA GLN A 38 11.87 14.17 -36.66
C GLN A 38 13.00 14.32 -35.63
N GLN A 39 13.85 15.34 -35.78
CA GLN A 39 14.91 15.62 -34.81
C GLN A 39 14.34 16.04 -33.44
N GLN A 40 13.29 16.86 -33.43
CA GLN A 40 12.62 17.26 -32.19
C GLN A 40 12.01 16.05 -31.48
N GLN A 41 11.40 15.13 -32.23
CA GLN A 41 10.79 13.93 -31.65
C GLN A 41 11.84 13.00 -31.03
N GLN A 42 13.00 12.83 -31.67
CA GLN A 42 14.12 12.07 -31.07
C GLN A 42 14.65 12.72 -29.79
N GLN A 43 14.77 14.05 -29.77
CA GLN A 43 15.24 14.76 -28.58
C GLN A 43 14.26 14.58 -27.41
N GLN A 44 12.95 14.64 -27.67
CA GLN A 44 11.93 14.44 -26.65
C GLN A 44 11.94 13.01 -26.09
N GLN A 45 12.15 12.01 -26.96
CA GLN A 45 12.26 10.61 -26.54
C GLN A 45 13.51 10.36 -25.68
N HIS A 46 14.64 10.98 -26.01
CA HIS A 46 15.87 10.89 -25.21
C HIS A 46 15.68 11.50 -23.82
N LEU A 47 15.01 12.65 -23.73
CA LEU A 47 14.73 13.31 -22.45
C LEU A 47 13.84 12.45 -21.55
N GLN A 48 12.83 11.80 -22.14
CA GLN A 48 11.93 10.91 -21.41
C GLN A 48 12.66 9.67 -20.86
N LEU A 49 13.59 9.11 -21.64
CA LEU A 49 14.40 7.98 -21.20
C LEU A 49 15.35 8.37 -20.06
N GLN A 50 15.97 9.55 -20.15
CA GLN A 50 16.85 10.06 -19.09
C GLN A 50 16.08 10.27 -17.77
N GLN A 51 14.86 10.80 -17.83
CA GLN A 51 14.03 10.98 -16.64
C GLN A 51 13.65 9.64 -16.00
N GLN A 52 13.31 8.63 -16.81
CA GLN A 52 12.96 7.30 -16.31
C GLN A 52 14.15 6.64 -15.59
N GLN A 53 15.36 6.79 -16.12
CA GLN A 53 16.56 6.24 -15.50
C GLN A 53 16.87 6.90 -14.14
N GLN A 54 16.65 8.22 -14.03
CA GLN A 54 16.84 8.93 -12.76
C GLN A 54 15.84 8.48 -11.68
N LEU A 55 14.59 8.24 -12.06
CA LEU A 55 13.56 7.71 -11.15
C LEU A 55 13.90 6.30 -10.64
N GLN A 56 14.41 5.44 -11.52
CA GLN A 56 14.81 4.09 -11.14
C GLN A 56 15.97 4.10 -10.13
N LEU A 57 16.95 5.00 -10.32
CA LEU A 57 18.07 5.16 -9.39
C LEU A 57 17.60 5.64 -8.01
N GLN A 58 16.67 6.61 -7.98
CA GLN A 58 16.11 7.13 -6.73
C GLN A 58 15.35 6.04 -5.96
N GLN A 59 14.58 5.20 -6.66
CA GLN A 59 13.85 4.10 -6.02
C GLN A 59 14.80 3.05 -5.42
N GLN A 60 15.89 2.73 -6.12
CA GLN A 60 16.88 1.78 -5.62
C GLN A 60 17.60 2.30 -4.36
N GLN A 61 17.95 3.59 -4.34
CA GLN A 61 18.58 4.21 -3.16
C GLN A 61 17.63 4.20 -1.95
N GLN A 62 16.33 4.42 -2.17
CA GLN A 62 15.35 4.39 -1.09
C GLN A 62 15.16 2.98 -0.51
N GLN A 63 15.15 1.94 -1.34
CA GLN A 63 15.12 0.55 -0.86
C GLN A 63 16.37 0.20 -0.03
N GLN A 64 17.54 0.69 -0.44
CA GLN A 64 18.78 0.39 0.27
C GLN A 64 18.82 1.07 1.65
N LEU A 65 18.30 2.31 1.77
CA LEU A 65 18.15 2.97 3.06
C LEU A 65 17.17 2.25 3.99
N GLN A 66 16.06 1.75 3.44
CA GLN A 66 15.06 1.04 4.23
C GLN A 66 15.61 -0.28 4.79
N GLN A 67 16.37 -1.02 3.99
CA GLN A 67 16.99 -2.28 4.42
C GLN A 67 18.04 -2.04 5.52
N GLN A 68 18.81 -0.94 5.44
CA GLN A 68 19.77 -0.58 6.46
C GLN A 68 19.09 -0.18 7.78
N GLN A 69 17.94 0.51 7.72
CA GLN A 69 17.17 0.89 8.91
C GLN A 69 16.54 -0.33 9.60
N GLU A 70 16.00 -1.30 8.85
CA GLU A 70 15.49 -2.55 9.42
C GLU A 70 16.59 -3.36 10.10
N GLN A 71 17.79 -3.42 9.50
CA GLN A 71 18.90 -4.15 10.10
C GLN A 71 19.38 -3.51 11.42
N GLN A 72 19.42 -2.18 11.48
CA GLN A 72 19.80 -1.46 12.70
C GLN A 72 18.74 -1.59 13.80
N GLN A 73 17.45 -1.60 13.43
CA GLN A 73 16.35 -1.80 14.38
C GLN A 73 16.29 -3.25 14.90
N ALA A 74 16.58 -4.24 14.06
CA ALA A 74 16.68 -5.64 14.47
C ALA A 74 17.84 -5.87 15.45
N GLN A 75 18.99 -5.21 15.22
CA GLN A 75 20.15 -5.34 16.10
C GLN A 75 19.91 -4.67 17.46
N GLN A 76 19.24 -3.51 17.48
CA GLN A 76 18.88 -2.83 18.72
C GLN A 76 17.78 -3.58 19.49
N GLN A 77 16.82 -4.21 18.80
CA GLN A 77 15.86 -5.12 19.42
C GLN A 77 16.52 -6.37 20.00
N ALA A 78 17.53 -6.93 19.34
CA ALA A 78 18.27 -8.08 19.86
C ALA A 78 18.98 -7.73 21.19
N GLN A 79 19.54 -6.52 21.31
CA GLN A 79 20.15 -6.04 22.55
C GLN A 79 19.11 -5.78 23.66
N LEU A 80 17.93 -5.25 23.32
CA LEU A 80 16.83 -5.04 24.28
C LEU A 80 16.09 -6.33 24.67
N SER A 81 16.18 -7.39 23.85
CA SER A 81 15.49 -8.67 24.06
C SER A 81 15.96 -9.43 25.30
N LEU A 82 17.16 -9.13 25.80
CA LEU A 82 17.69 -9.75 27.03
C LEU A 82 17.46 -8.91 28.28
N GLY A 83 17.37 -7.57 28.15
CA GLY A 83 17.22 -6.66 29.30
C GLY A 83 15.85 -6.74 29.97
N TRP A 84 14.78 -6.92 29.18
CA TRP A 84 13.42 -6.83 29.74
C TRP A 84 13.09 -7.93 30.75
N ARG A 85 13.73 -9.10 30.61
CA ARG A 85 13.62 -10.22 31.55
C ARG A 85 14.25 -9.91 32.90
N ALA A 86 15.30 -9.10 32.91
CA ALA A 86 15.95 -8.64 34.13
C ALA A 86 15.17 -7.48 34.80
N THR A 87 14.46 -6.66 34.02
CA THR A 87 13.67 -5.54 34.55
C THR A 87 12.27 -5.96 35.02
N LEU A 88 11.72 -7.05 34.50
CA LEU A 88 10.41 -7.55 34.92
C LEU A 88 10.53 -8.26 36.27
N SER A 89 9.98 -7.64 37.32
CA SER A 89 10.07 -8.19 38.67
C SER A 89 9.33 -9.53 38.78
N ASN A 90 9.80 -10.41 39.67
CA ASN A 90 9.10 -11.66 39.97
C ASN A 90 7.69 -11.38 40.56
N GLU A 91 7.51 -10.28 41.27
CA GLU A 91 6.22 -9.87 41.82
C GLU A 91 5.19 -9.55 40.72
N ASP A 92 5.60 -8.80 39.68
CA ASP A 92 4.74 -8.51 38.53
C ASP A 92 4.28 -9.80 37.82
N ARG A 93 5.21 -10.75 37.65
CA ARG A 93 4.92 -12.05 37.05
C ARG A 93 3.93 -12.85 37.90
N LEU A 94 4.10 -12.87 39.22
CA LEU A 94 3.16 -13.53 40.13
C LEU A 94 1.78 -12.87 40.11
N ASN A 95 1.70 -11.55 40.02
CA ASN A 95 0.44 -10.82 39.89
C ASN A 95 -0.30 -11.19 38.59
N LEU A 96 0.42 -11.38 37.49
CA LEU A 96 -0.16 -11.87 36.23
C LEU A 96 -0.65 -13.32 36.34
N ILE A 97 0.12 -14.21 36.97
CA ILE A 97 -0.28 -15.59 37.24
C ILE A 97 -1.55 -15.63 38.09
N LYS A 98 -1.62 -14.80 39.14
CA LYS A 98 -2.79 -14.69 40.02
C LYS A 98 -4.04 -14.27 39.23
N ARG A 99 -3.97 -13.18 38.47
CA ARG A 99 -5.08 -12.69 37.63
C ARG A 99 -5.58 -13.72 36.62
N LEU A 100 -4.65 -14.47 36.02
CA LEU A 100 -4.98 -15.56 35.11
C LEU A 100 -5.64 -16.74 35.84
N SER A 101 -5.13 -17.10 37.02
CA SER A 101 -5.70 -18.14 37.87
C SER A 101 -7.14 -17.80 38.28
N ASP A 102 -7.39 -16.57 38.72
CA ASP A 102 -8.72 -16.09 39.08
C ASP A 102 -9.71 -16.19 37.90
N SER A 103 -9.24 -15.80 36.69
CA SER A 103 -10.05 -15.88 35.47
C SER A 103 -10.33 -17.33 35.06
N LEU A 104 -9.34 -18.22 35.18
CA LEU A 104 -9.51 -19.66 34.91
C LEU A 104 -10.46 -20.32 35.93
N LYS A 105 -10.42 -19.90 37.20
CA LYS A 105 -11.34 -20.38 38.23
C LYS A 105 -12.78 -19.99 37.92
N ALA A 106 -13.01 -18.77 37.45
CA ALA A 106 -14.33 -18.30 37.03
C ALA A 106 -14.85 -19.09 35.81
N LEU A 107 -13.98 -19.48 34.88
CA LEU A 107 -14.34 -20.29 33.71
C LEU A 107 -14.64 -21.75 34.08
N SER A 108 -14.02 -22.29 35.12
CA SER A 108 -14.16 -23.71 35.49
C SER A 108 -14.08 -23.91 37.00
N PRO A 109 -15.18 -23.61 37.73
CA PRO A 109 -15.17 -23.63 39.21
C PRO A 109 -14.95 -25.02 39.81
N THR A 110 -15.23 -26.07 39.03
CA THR A 110 -15.07 -27.49 39.43
C THR A 110 -13.62 -27.95 39.43
N ILE A 111 -12.71 -27.24 38.76
CA ILE A 111 -11.30 -27.59 38.74
C ILE A 111 -10.66 -27.21 40.08
N ALA A 112 -9.86 -28.12 40.64
CA ALA A 112 -9.10 -27.88 41.86
C ALA A 112 -8.09 -26.73 41.71
N ASP A 113 -7.96 -25.91 42.74
CA ASP A 113 -7.17 -24.67 42.71
C ASP A 113 -5.70 -24.92 42.38
N ALA A 114 -5.12 -26.00 42.91
CA ALA A 114 -3.74 -26.39 42.63
C ALA A 114 -3.48 -26.55 41.11
N LYS A 115 -4.43 -27.17 40.40
CA LYS A 115 -4.33 -27.41 38.96
C LYS A 115 -4.52 -26.11 38.15
N ILE A 116 -5.37 -25.20 38.62
CA ILE A 116 -5.55 -23.89 37.99
C ILE A 116 -4.25 -23.07 38.07
N VAL A 117 -3.62 -23.04 39.25
CA VAL A 117 -2.35 -22.34 39.45
C VAL A 117 -1.24 -22.96 38.60
N GLU A 118 -1.20 -24.29 38.48
CA GLU A 118 -0.23 -25.00 37.62
C GLU A 118 -0.39 -24.65 36.13
N LEU A 119 -1.63 -24.61 35.63
CA LEU A 119 -1.92 -24.22 34.25
C LEU A 119 -1.52 -22.76 33.99
N ALA A 120 -1.81 -21.86 34.93
CA ALA A 120 -1.42 -20.45 34.83
C ALA A 120 0.11 -20.28 34.82
N LYS A 121 0.84 -20.99 35.69
CA LYS A 121 2.32 -21.01 35.69
C LYS A 121 2.91 -21.55 34.39
N THR A 122 2.32 -22.62 33.86
CA THR A 122 2.77 -23.23 32.59
C THR A 122 2.61 -22.25 31.43
N PHE A 123 1.44 -21.61 31.33
CA PHE A 123 1.20 -20.58 30.32
C PHE A 123 2.17 -19.39 30.46
N GLU A 124 2.38 -18.92 31.69
CA GLU A 124 3.30 -17.82 31.99
C GLU A 124 4.72 -18.14 31.51
N ASN A 125 5.24 -19.32 31.88
CA ASN A 125 6.59 -19.72 31.55
C ASN A 125 6.79 -19.84 30.03
N VAL A 126 5.86 -20.49 29.33
CA VAL A 126 5.91 -20.61 27.86
C VAL A 126 5.88 -19.23 27.20
N THR A 127 5.00 -18.34 27.65
CA THR A 127 4.88 -16.99 27.08
C THR A 127 6.14 -16.16 27.37
N TYR A 128 6.68 -16.23 28.58
CA TYR A 128 7.89 -15.55 28.99
C TYR A 128 9.13 -15.97 28.17
N GLN A 129 9.24 -17.26 27.85
CA GLN A 129 10.33 -17.77 27.02
C GLN A 129 10.17 -17.39 25.53
N ARG A 130 8.94 -17.41 25.01
CA ARG A 130 8.70 -17.17 23.56
C ARG A 130 8.60 -15.70 23.18
N SER A 131 8.25 -14.81 24.11
CA SER A 131 8.11 -13.40 23.81
C SER A 131 9.48 -12.73 23.62
N PRO A 132 9.70 -12.01 22.50
CA PRO A 132 10.98 -11.37 22.22
C PRO A 132 11.23 -10.12 23.09
N ASN A 133 10.17 -9.51 23.63
CA ASN A 133 10.22 -8.33 24.49
C ASN A 133 9.03 -8.29 25.47
N GLN A 134 9.09 -7.41 26.47
CA GLN A 134 8.04 -7.27 27.49
C GLN A 134 6.67 -6.88 26.91
N SER A 135 6.64 -6.05 25.86
CA SER A 135 5.39 -5.64 25.23
C SER A 135 4.65 -6.85 24.64
N GLU A 136 5.35 -7.71 23.90
CA GLU A 136 4.78 -8.93 23.34
C GLU A 136 4.36 -9.94 24.41
N TYR A 137 5.11 -10.03 25.52
CA TYR A 137 4.73 -10.83 26.70
C TYR A 137 3.40 -10.35 27.30
N LEU A 138 3.26 -9.04 27.56
CA LEU A 138 2.05 -8.47 28.12
C LEU A 138 0.86 -8.59 27.16
N LYS A 139 1.04 -8.36 25.86
CA LYS A 139 -0.01 -8.54 24.83
C LYS A 139 -0.53 -9.98 24.80
N ALA A 140 0.35 -10.97 24.89
CA ALA A 140 -0.05 -12.38 24.94
C ALA A 140 -0.92 -12.68 26.17
N TYR A 141 -0.58 -12.12 27.33
CA TYR A 141 -1.38 -12.20 28.55
C TYR A 141 -2.76 -11.55 28.41
N THR A 142 -2.81 -10.32 27.89
CA THR A 142 -4.08 -9.60 27.66
C THR A 142 -4.99 -10.39 26.72
N ARG A 143 -4.46 -10.91 25.61
CA ARG A 143 -5.23 -11.75 24.67
C ARG A 143 -5.81 -12.99 25.35
N LYS A 144 -5.01 -13.66 26.19
CA LYS A 144 -5.49 -14.87 26.89
C LYS A 144 -6.60 -14.55 27.89
N LEU A 145 -6.47 -13.47 28.65
CA LEU A 145 -7.53 -13.01 29.58
C LEU A 145 -8.82 -12.63 28.85
N GLN A 146 -8.70 -11.94 27.71
CA GLN A 146 -9.86 -11.60 26.88
C GLN A 146 -10.56 -12.86 26.35
N GLN A 147 -9.80 -13.84 25.87
CA GLN A 147 -10.35 -15.11 25.41
C GLN A 147 -11.14 -15.84 26.52
N ILE A 148 -10.58 -15.90 27.74
CA ILE A 148 -11.25 -16.51 28.89
C ILE A 148 -12.55 -15.76 29.23
N ARG A 149 -12.50 -14.42 29.27
CA ARG A 149 -13.70 -13.59 29.53
C ARG A 149 -14.79 -13.83 28.50
N PHE A 150 -14.43 -13.88 27.22
CA PHE A 150 -15.37 -14.19 26.15
C PHE A 150 -16.05 -15.54 26.37
N GLN A 151 -15.30 -16.58 26.71
CA GLN A 151 -15.85 -17.91 27.01
C GLN A 151 -16.78 -17.92 28.23
N ILE A 152 -16.44 -17.17 29.29
CA ILE A 152 -17.30 -17.03 30.48
C ILE A 152 -18.64 -16.39 30.09
N THR A 153 -18.61 -15.31 29.31
CA THR A 153 -19.83 -14.63 28.85
C THR A 153 -20.71 -15.53 28.00
N GLU A 154 -20.10 -16.34 27.11
CA GLU A 154 -20.81 -17.30 26.27
C GLU A 154 -21.53 -18.37 27.10
N GLN A 155 -20.88 -18.93 28.13
CA GLN A 155 -21.50 -19.92 29.03
C GLN A 155 -22.69 -19.35 29.82
N GLN A 156 -22.60 -18.08 30.24
CA GLN A 156 -23.69 -17.42 30.97
C GLN A 156 -24.91 -17.18 30.08
N GLN A 157 -24.71 -16.86 28.80
CA GLN A 157 -25.82 -16.70 27.85
C GLN A 157 -26.47 -18.04 27.51
N ALA A 158 -25.70 -19.11 27.38
CA ALA A 158 -26.22 -20.45 27.12
C ALA A 158 -27.02 -21.01 28.32
N ALA A 159 -26.62 -20.72 29.55
CA ALA A 159 -27.32 -21.18 30.76
C ALA A 159 -28.58 -20.36 31.11
N GLY A 160 -28.72 -19.14 30.57
CA GLY A 160 -29.89 -18.27 30.77
C GLY A 160 -31.01 -18.43 29.73
N GLY A 161 -30.81 -19.26 28.71
CA GLY A 161 -31.78 -19.50 27.65
C GLY A 161 -32.73 -20.64 27.98
N SER A 162 -33.89 -20.32 28.57
CA SER A 162 -35.10 -21.11 28.31
C SER A 162 -35.59 -20.76 26.90
N PRO A 163 -35.55 -21.66 25.91
CA PRO A 163 -36.36 -21.50 24.71
C PRO A 163 -37.78 -21.95 25.06
N ILE A 164 -38.56 -21.07 25.70
CA ILE A 164 -40.00 -21.25 25.79
C ILE A 164 -40.65 -20.39 24.70
N VAL A 165 -41.32 -21.11 23.78
CA VAL A 165 -42.29 -20.66 22.78
C VAL A 165 -41.75 -20.06 21.47
N GLY A 166 -41.98 -20.78 20.35
CA GLY A 166 -42.13 -20.15 19.04
C GLY A 166 -41.56 -20.92 17.85
N SER A 167 -42.30 -21.94 17.41
CA SER A 167 -42.20 -22.75 16.20
C SER A 167 -41.78 -22.03 14.88
N PRO A 168 -41.36 -22.80 13.85
CA PRO A 168 -40.65 -22.31 12.68
C PRO A 168 -41.62 -21.82 11.59
N GLN A 169 -41.37 -20.64 11.03
CA GLN A 169 -42.03 -20.23 9.79
C GLN A 169 -41.01 -19.69 8.79
N SER A 170 -40.81 -20.51 7.77
CA SER A 170 -40.09 -20.27 6.54
C SER A 170 -40.40 -18.89 5.96
N GLN A 171 -39.36 -18.13 5.61
CA GLN A 171 -39.44 -17.18 4.51
C GLN A 171 -38.04 -16.95 3.92
N VAL A 172 -37.87 -17.56 2.75
CA VAL A 172 -36.87 -17.21 1.74
C VAL A 172 -37.06 -15.74 1.36
N ALA A 173 -36.06 -14.91 1.65
CA ALA A 173 -35.96 -13.55 1.11
C ALA A 173 -34.76 -13.51 0.16
N MET A 174 -35.07 -13.29 -1.10
CA MET A 174 -34.15 -13.14 -2.22
C MET A 174 -33.17 -11.99 -2.00
N ALA A 175 -31.95 -12.22 -2.43
CA ALA A 175 -30.88 -11.24 -2.49
C ALA A 175 -31.31 -9.99 -3.25
N SER A 176 -31.12 -8.83 -2.63
CA SER A 176 -30.96 -7.55 -3.30
C SER A 176 -30.02 -6.74 -2.43
N THR A 177 -28.74 -6.78 -2.79
CA THR A 177 -27.66 -5.97 -2.23
C THR A 177 -27.92 -4.47 -2.44
N PRO A 178 -28.07 -3.66 -1.38
CA PRO A 178 -27.78 -2.24 -1.48
C PRO A 178 -26.29 -2.03 -1.24
N THR A 179 -25.59 -1.53 -2.26
CA THR A 179 -24.24 -0.97 -2.15
C THR A 179 -24.29 0.23 -1.21
N LEU A 180 -23.96 0.00 0.06
CA LEU A 180 -23.76 1.06 1.03
C LEU A 180 -22.32 1.59 0.89
N ILE A 181 -22.20 2.82 0.39
CA ILE A 181 -20.97 3.60 0.39
C ILE A 181 -20.69 3.97 1.85
N GLN A 182 -20.04 3.06 2.59
CA GLN A 182 -19.56 3.34 3.94
C GLN A 182 -18.21 4.06 3.84
N GLN A 183 -18.29 5.39 3.80
CA GLN A 183 -17.16 6.28 4.04
C GLN A 183 -16.81 6.19 5.52
N SER A 184 -15.96 5.23 5.88
CA SER A 184 -15.40 5.08 7.22
C SER A 184 -14.15 5.94 7.33
N ILE A 185 -14.20 6.89 8.25
CA ILE A 185 -13.06 7.66 8.74
C ILE A 185 -12.43 6.81 9.86
N PRO A 186 -11.22 6.24 9.70
CA PRO A 186 -10.54 5.61 10.81
C PRO A 186 -9.86 6.70 11.66
N GLN A 187 -10.43 6.97 12.83
CA GLN A 187 -9.71 7.62 13.92
C GLN A 187 -8.58 6.71 14.42
N GLY A 188 -7.37 7.26 14.51
CA GLY A 188 -6.39 6.89 15.52
C GLY A 188 -5.72 5.52 15.38
N THR A 189 -5.10 5.24 14.24
CA THR A 189 -3.98 4.29 14.21
C THR A 189 -2.71 5.03 13.82
N ALA A 190 -1.67 4.88 14.62
CA ALA A 190 -0.35 5.42 14.33
C ALA A 190 0.07 4.91 12.95
N VAL A 191 0.14 5.83 11.98
CA VAL A 191 0.63 5.57 10.63
C VAL A 191 2.05 5.03 10.80
N THR A 192 2.23 3.75 10.50
CA THR A 192 3.57 3.16 10.48
C THR A 192 4.37 3.86 9.39
N PRO A 193 5.67 4.17 9.61
CA PRO A 193 6.49 4.89 8.63
C PRO A 193 6.51 4.24 7.23
N GLN A 194 6.25 2.93 7.17
CA GLN A 194 6.12 2.16 5.94
C GLN A 194 4.89 2.53 5.09
N GLN A 195 3.77 2.89 5.72
CA GLN A 195 2.55 3.31 5.02
C GLN A 195 2.66 4.73 4.44
N GLN A 196 3.42 5.60 5.11
CA GLN A 196 3.69 6.96 4.64
C GLN A 196 4.59 6.96 3.39
N ALA A 197 5.57 6.06 3.32
CA ALA A 197 6.43 5.89 2.14
C ALA A 197 5.61 5.44 0.92
N GLN A 198 4.67 4.52 1.13
CA GLN A 198 3.82 4.00 0.04
C GLN A 198 2.83 5.05 -0.47
N ALA A 199 2.30 5.90 0.41
CA ALA A 199 1.45 7.02 0.03
C ALA A 199 2.21 8.08 -0.79
N LEU A 200 3.45 8.40 -0.41
CA LEU A 200 4.30 9.31 -1.18
C LEU A 200 4.59 8.75 -2.58
N HIS A 201 4.84 7.45 -2.69
CA HIS A 201 5.11 6.78 -3.95
C HIS A 201 3.90 6.83 -4.91
N MET A 202 2.69 6.56 -4.42
CA MET A 202 1.48 6.67 -5.23
C MET A 202 1.22 8.11 -5.68
N MET A 203 1.50 9.10 -4.84
CA MET A 203 1.31 10.50 -5.20
C MET A 203 2.28 10.93 -6.32
N GLN A 204 3.54 10.51 -6.24
CA GLN A 204 4.53 10.78 -7.29
C GLN A 204 4.13 10.12 -8.61
N GLN A 205 3.66 8.87 -8.58
CA GLN A 205 3.19 8.17 -9.77
C GLN A 205 1.97 8.86 -10.40
N ARG A 206 1.02 9.34 -9.58
CA ARG A 206 -0.15 10.08 -10.07
C ARG A 206 0.25 11.40 -10.75
N MET A 207 1.23 12.11 -10.19
CA MET A 207 1.71 13.36 -10.78
C MET A 207 2.36 13.13 -12.15
N PHE A 208 3.15 12.07 -12.29
CA PHE A 208 3.77 11.72 -13.57
C PHE A 208 2.73 11.36 -14.64
N GLN A 209 1.70 10.59 -14.27
CA GLN A 209 0.63 10.21 -15.20
C GLN A 209 -0.20 11.42 -15.66
N GLN A 210 -0.42 12.40 -14.77
CA GLN A 210 -1.11 13.64 -15.13
C GLN A 210 -0.30 14.51 -16.10
N GLN A 211 1.03 14.58 -15.94
CA GLN A 211 1.88 15.34 -16.85
C GLN A 211 1.89 14.72 -18.26
N GLN A 212 1.84 13.39 -18.37
CA GLN A 212 1.78 12.71 -19.66
C GLN A 212 0.47 12.98 -20.42
N GLN A 213 -0.67 13.09 -19.70
CA GLN A 213 -1.95 13.48 -20.31
C GLN A 213 -1.95 14.91 -20.85
N GLN A 214 -1.28 15.85 -20.19
CA GLN A 214 -1.20 17.23 -20.71
C GLN A 214 -0.39 17.34 -22.00
N GLN A 215 0.65 16.53 -22.18
CA GLN A 215 1.41 16.54 -23.44
C GLN A 215 0.63 15.96 -24.62
N GLN A 216 -0.26 14.98 -24.39
CA GLN A 216 -1.13 14.47 -25.47
C GLN A 216 -2.18 15.49 -25.93
N GLN A 217 -2.63 16.38 -25.04
CA GLN A 217 -3.59 17.43 -25.41
C GLN A 217 -2.96 18.57 -26.22
N GLN A 218 -1.64 18.77 -26.19
CA GLN A 218 -0.95 19.80 -26.98
C GLN A 218 -0.57 19.35 -28.41
N GLN A 219 -0.77 18.06 -28.74
CA GLN A 219 -0.49 17.52 -30.07
C GLN A 219 -1.76 17.30 -30.92
N GLN A 220 -2.95 17.61 -30.38
CA GLN A 220 -4.21 17.68 -31.13
C GLN A 220 -4.52 19.15 -31.46
#